data_AF-A0A382IFD8-F1
#
_entry.id   AF-A0A382IFD8-F1
#
_cell.length_a   1.000
_cell.length_b   1.000
_cell.length_c   1.000
_cell.angle_alpha   90.00
_cell.angle_beta   90.00
_cell.angle_gamma   90.00
#
_symmetry.space_group_name_H-M   'P 1'
#
loop_
_entity.id
_entity.type
_entity.pdbx_description
1 polymer ?
#
loop_
_entity_poly.entity_id
_entity_poly.type
_entity_poly.pdbx_seq_one_letter_code
_entity_poly.pdbx_strand_id
1 'polypeptide(L)'
;MESLWVSGEISSWTRARSGHCYFTLKDEGAQLRCAMFRTEAATLPIDPEQGMIVRAFGALTLYAARGEYQLVVRRIEAESAEGLWRRAFDRIRASLEAEGLFEQERKRPLPRFPKTVGVVTSLSGAALHDVLTVIRRRAPWTRVIVRGTRVQGEGASSEIASAVEVLGSTDPIDVLIVTRGGGSVEDLWAFNEEVVARAIAQCPIPVISAVGHEVDVTIADLVADVRAPTPSAGAEAAVQDKEVVQEMLEISRLRVRSLLAAVLSRRHEALEVGTRGLHRAAPDLIRPQRQTLDRATDRLESVTRRLISHQRVRLSE
;
A
#
# COMPACT_ATOMS: atom_id res chain seq x y z
N MET A 1 43.02 -25.63 -11.46
CA MET A 1 43.67 -24.48 -10.80
C MET A 1 42.65 -23.87 -9.85
N GLU A 2 43.05 -23.69 -8.60
CA GLU A 2 42.20 -23.10 -7.57
C GLU A 2 41.89 -21.63 -7.89
N SER A 3 40.69 -21.20 -7.53
CA SER A 3 40.31 -19.79 -7.66
C SER A 3 40.85 -19.01 -6.47
N LEU A 4 41.33 -17.80 -6.70
CA LEU A 4 42.00 -16.98 -5.71
C LEU A 4 41.51 -15.52 -5.77
N TRP A 5 41.67 -14.82 -4.66
CA TRP A 5 41.41 -13.39 -4.56
C TRP A 5 42.72 -12.62 -4.73
N VAL A 6 42.70 -11.59 -5.57
CA VAL A 6 43.82 -10.65 -5.77
C VAL A 6 43.33 -9.24 -5.48
N SER A 7 43.99 -8.52 -4.57
CA SER A 7 43.78 -7.08 -4.40
C SER A 7 44.76 -6.29 -5.27
N GLY A 8 44.32 -5.14 -5.76
CA GLY A 8 45.18 -4.22 -6.52
C GLY A 8 44.42 -3.02 -7.06
N GLU A 9 45.17 -2.02 -7.49
CA GLU A 9 44.62 -0.84 -8.16
C GLU A 9 44.35 -1.15 -9.64
N ILE A 10 43.13 -0.83 -10.11
CA ILE A 10 42.77 -0.98 -11.52
C ILE A 10 43.53 0.05 -12.36
N SER A 11 44.19 -0.43 -13.39
CA SER A 11 44.81 0.36 -14.45
C SER A 11 44.38 -0.17 -15.82
N SER A 12 44.33 0.74 -16.81
CA SER A 12 44.05 0.39 -18.22
C SER A 12 42.71 -0.35 -18.45
N TRP A 13 41.65 0.00 -17.71
CA TRP A 13 40.33 -0.62 -17.91
C TRP A 13 39.80 -0.35 -19.32
N THR A 14 39.46 -1.41 -20.05
CA THR A 14 38.91 -1.36 -21.41
C THR A 14 37.81 -2.40 -21.57
N ARG A 15 36.62 -1.96 -21.97
CA ARG A 15 35.51 -2.84 -22.37
C ARG A 15 35.48 -2.96 -23.90
N ALA A 16 35.75 -4.16 -24.41
CA ALA A 16 35.79 -4.44 -25.85
C ALA A 16 34.37 -4.49 -26.45
N ARG A 17 34.26 -4.33 -27.78
CA ARG A 17 32.97 -4.45 -28.50
C ARG A 17 32.28 -5.80 -28.32
N SER A 18 33.03 -6.86 -28.01
CA SER A 18 32.49 -8.19 -27.68
C SER A 18 31.78 -8.24 -26.32
N GLY A 19 31.99 -7.23 -25.47
CA GLY A 19 31.51 -7.19 -24.08
C GLY A 19 32.51 -7.74 -23.06
N HIS A 20 33.68 -8.23 -23.49
CA HIS A 20 34.76 -8.62 -22.58
C HIS A 20 35.49 -7.40 -22.03
N CYS A 21 35.86 -7.45 -20.75
CA CYS A 21 36.65 -6.40 -20.11
C CYS A 21 38.09 -6.87 -19.93
N TYR A 22 39.03 -6.00 -20.24
CA TYR A 22 40.46 -6.20 -20.03
C TYR A 22 40.99 -5.06 -19.18
N PHE A 23 41.75 -5.40 -18.15
CA PHE A 23 42.33 -4.43 -17.23
C PHE A 23 43.58 -5.02 -16.58
N THR A 24 44.33 -4.20 -15.88
CA THR A 24 45.52 -4.64 -15.15
C THR A 24 45.37 -4.24 -13.69
N LEU A 25 45.54 -5.18 -12.78
CA LEU A 25 45.68 -4.89 -11.35
C LEU A 25 47.15 -4.59 -11.09
N LYS A 26 47.46 -3.43 -10.52
CA LYS A 26 48.82 -3.05 -10.14
C LYS A 26 48.91 -2.86 -8.62
N ASP A 27 50.08 -3.16 -8.08
CA ASP A 27 50.51 -2.76 -6.74
C ASP A 27 51.85 -2.00 -6.86
N GLU A 28 52.55 -1.81 -5.74
CA GLU A 28 53.82 -1.07 -5.70
C GLU A 28 54.96 -1.73 -6.51
N GLY A 29 54.89 -3.04 -6.78
CA GLY A 29 56.01 -3.79 -7.37
C GLY A 29 55.65 -4.70 -8.54
N ALA A 30 54.36 -4.91 -8.80
CA ALA A 30 53.88 -5.88 -9.77
C ALA A 30 52.60 -5.40 -10.49
N GLN A 31 52.38 -6.00 -11.65
CA GLN A 31 51.16 -5.82 -12.42
C GLN A 31 50.65 -7.18 -12.91
N LEU A 32 49.35 -7.40 -12.83
CA LEU A 32 48.67 -8.62 -13.23
C LEU A 32 47.59 -8.30 -14.25
N ARG A 33 47.75 -8.83 -15.46
CA ARG A 33 46.72 -8.70 -16.51
C ARG A 33 45.49 -9.51 -16.13
N CYS A 34 44.35 -8.88 -16.29
CA CYS A 34 43.05 -9.44 -15.95
C CYS A 34 42.13 -9.39 -17.18
N ALA A 35 41.38 -10.47 -17.36
CA ALA A 35 40.33 -10.57 -18.35
C ALA A 35 39.04 -11.00 -17.67
N MET A 36 37.94 -10.31 -17.95
CA MET A 36 36.60 -10.65 -17.47
C MET A 36 35.73 -10.93 -18.67
N PHE A 37 35.16 -12.13 -18.74
CA PHE A 37 34.29 -12.48 -19.86
C PHE A 37 32.97 -11.71 -19.78
N ARG A 38 32.24 -11.71 -20.90
CA ARG A 38 31.07 -10.85 -21.11
C ARG A 38 30.00 -11.13 -20.05
N THR A 39 29.80 -12.41 -19.74
CA THR A 39 28.77 -12.87 -18.80
C THR A 39 28.99 -12.28 -17.42
N GLU A 40 30.22 -12.34 -16.91
CA GLU A 40 30.58 -11.79 -15.61
C GLU A 40 30.68 -10.26 -15.66
N ALA A 41 31.20 -9.68 -16.75
CA ALA A 41 31.25 -8.23 -16.92
C ALA A 41 29.87 -7.57 -16.99
N ALA A 42 28.84 -8.32 -17.40
CA ALA A 42 27.45 -7.87 -17.42
C ALA A 42 26.82 -7.78 -16.03
N THR A 43 27.37 -8.46 -15.02
CA THR A 43 26.87 -8.37 -13.64
C THR A 43 27.40 -7.14 -12.90
N LEU A 44 28.35 -6.40 -13.48
CA LEU A 44 28.85 -5.17 -12.88
C LEU A 44 27.85 -4.02 -13.08
N PRO A 45 27.53 -3.23 -12.03
CA PRO A 45 26.60 -2.12 -12.14
C PRO A 45 27.15 -0.97 -12.99
N ILE A 46 28.47 -0.77 -12.91
CA ILE A 46 29.24 0.23 -13.65
C ILE A 46 30.63 -0.33 -13.94
N ASP A 47 31.26 0.21 -14.97
CA ASP A 47 32.68 -0.03 -15.22
C ASP A 47 33.52 0.60 -14.11
N PRO A 48 34.47 -0.14 -13.50
CA PRO A 48 35.42 0.42 -12.56
C PRO A 48 36.29 1.50 -13.19
N GLU A 49 36.56 2.54 -12.40
CA GLU A 49 37.42 3.65 -12.81
C GLU A 49 38.91 3.28 -12.66
N GLN A 50 39.75 3.89 -13.50
CA GLN A 50 41.20 3.80 -13.30
C GLN A 50 41.58 4.43 -11.96
N GLY A 51 42.45 3.77 -11.20
CA GLY A 51 42.83 4.19 -9.86
C GLY A 51 42.03 3.54 -8.73
N MET A 52 41.00 2.76 -9.04
CA MET A 52 40.19 2.11 -8.01
C MET A 52 40.87 0.86 -7.44
N ILE A 53 40.96 0.77 -6.12
CA ILE A 53 41.44 -0.43 -5.43
C ILE A 53 40.30 -1.45 -5.36
N VAL A 54 40.53 -2.64 -5.91
CA VAL A 54 39.55 -3.72 -5.94
C VAL A 54 40.17 -5.04 -5.52
N ARG A 55 39.33 -5.94 -5.03
CA ARG A 55 39.56 -7.37 -4.88
C ARG A 55 38.89 -8.11 -6.03
N ALA A 56 39.69 -8.77 -6.87
CA ALA A 56 39.22 -9.60 -7.97
C ALA A 56 39.30 -11.08 -7.59
N PHE A 57 38.20 -11.81 -7.75
CA PHE A 57 38.15 -13.26 -7.61
C PHE A 57 38.21 -13.92 -8.98
N GLY A 58 39.11 -14.86 -9.16
CA GLY A 58 39.30 -15.50 -10.45
C GLY A 58 40.25 -16.69 -10.41
N ALA A 59 40.53 -17.24 -11.58
CA ALA A 59 41.53 -18.30 -11.75
C ALA A 59 42.69 -17.78 -12.60
N LEU A 60 43.91 -18.04 -12.16
CA LEU A 60 45.10 -17.74 -12.96
C LEU A 60 45.15 -18.70 -14.16
N THR A 61 45.41 -18.17 -15.35
CA THR A 61 45.52 -18.94 -16.58
C THR A 61 46.71 -18.46 -17.39
N LEU A 62 47.31 -19.35 -18.19
CA LEU A 62 48.37 -18.99 -19.11
C LEU A 62 47.76 -18.68 -20.48
N TYR A 63 47.95 -17.45 -20.96
CA TYR A 63 47.55 -17.09 -22.32
C TYR A 63 48.60 -17.58 -23.32
N ALA A 64 48.40 -18.79 -23.84
CA ALA A 64 49.38 -19.52 -24.66
C ALA A 64 49.92 -18.73 -25.86
N ALA A 65 49.10 -17.87 -26.47
CA ALA A 65 49.51 -17.07 -27.64
C ALA A 65 50.57 -16.00 -27.33
N ARG A 66 50.71 -15.55 -26.07
CA ARG A 66 51.75 -14.60 -25.65
C ARG A 66 52.67 -15.13 -24.54
N GLY A 67 52.39 -16.32 -24.01
CA GLY A 67 53.16 -16.89 -22.90
C GLY A 67 53.03 -16.11 -21.58
N GLU A 68 51.99 -15.28 -21.45
CA GLU A 68 51.79 -14.42 -20.27
C GLU A 68 50.72 -15.02 -19.35
N TYR A 69 50.92 -14.90 -18.04
CA TYR A 69 49.90 -15.21 -17.05
C TYR A 69 48.83 -14.11 -17.02
N GLN A 70 47.57 -14.52 -17.01
CA GLN A 70 46.42 -13.64 -16.86
C GLN A 70 45.42 -14.21 -15.84
N LEU A 71 44.81 -13.34 -15.06
CA LEU A 71 43.72 -13.69 -14.17
C LEU A 71 42.40 -13.62 -14.95
N VAL A 72 41.70 -14.75 -15.08
CA VAL A 72 40.32 -14.75 -15.56
C VAL A 72 39.42 -14.41 -14.39
N VAL A 73 38.97 -13.17 -14.36
CA VAL A 73 38.19 -12.59 -13.27
C VAL A 73 36.73 -12.97 -13.42
N ARG A 74 36.15 -13.47 -12.34
CA ARG A 74 34.74 -13.84 -12.23
C ARG A 74 33.93 -12.86 -11.39
N ARG A 75 34.56 -12.23 -10.39
CA ARG A 75 33.91 -11.24 -9.52
C ARG A 75 34.91 -10.14 -9.18
N ILE A 76 34.43 -8.90 -9.11
CA ILE A 76 35.20 -7.75 -8.64
C ILE A 76 34.44 -7.13 -7.49
N GLU A 77 35.13 -6.88 -6.38
CA GLU A 77 34.62 -6.16 -5.21
C GLU A 77 35.53 -4.96 -4.97
N ALA A 78 35.00 -3.76 -4.80
CA ALA A 78 35.83 -2.62 -4.44
C ALA A 78 36.29 -2.75 -2.98
N GLU A 79 37.55 -2.42 -2.70
CA GLU A 79 38.11 -2.52 -1.34
C GLU A 79 37.77 -1.29 -0.49
N SER A 80 37.43 -0.16 -1.12
CA SER A 80 36.94 1.04 -0.45
C SER A 80 35.50 0.89 0.05
N ALA A 81 35.18 1.52 1.19
CA ALA A 81 33.82 1.58 1.77
C ALA A 81 32.74 2.15 0.80
N GLU A 82 33.14 2.91 -0.22
CA GLU A 82 32.26 3.52 -1.23
C GLU A 82 31.97 2.62 -2.45
N GLY A 83 31.94 1.30 -2.28
CA GLY A 83 32.09 0.34 -3.39
C GLY A 83 31.21 0.56 -4.64
N LEU A 84 31.60 -0.03 -5.78
CA LEU A 84 31.03 0.20 -7.13
C LEU A 84 29.49 0.34 -7.18
N TRP A 85 28.78 -0.51 -6.44
CA TRP A 85 27.31 -0.48 -6.32
C TRP A 85 26.77 0.82 -5.71
N ARG A 86 27.45 1.36 -4.69
CA ARG A 86 27.06 2.62 -4.05
C ARG A 86 27.20 3.81 -4.99
N ARG A 87 28.32 3.90 -5.72
CA ARG A 87 28.51 4.95 -6.74
C ARG A 87 27.48 4.89 -7.85
N ALA A 88 27.18 3.68 -8.33
CA ALA A 88 26.14 3.48 -9.33
C ALA A 88 24.76 3.93 -8.81
N PHE A 89 24.46 3.62 -7.54
CA PHE A 89 23.22 4.02 -6.89
C PHE A 89 23.12 5.53 -6.78
N ASP A 90 24.18 6.19 -6.28
CA ASP A 90 24.22 7.65 -6.12
C ASP A 90 24.08 8.37 -7.47
N ARG A 91 24.65 7.82 -8.55
CA ARG A 91 24.51 8.36 -9.92
C ARG A 91 23.06 8.31 -10.40
N ILE A 92 22.41 7.15 -10.31
CA ILE A 92 21.03 6.99 -10.75
C ILE A 92 20.09 7.83 -9.87
N ARG A 93 20.32 7.83 -8.54
CA ARG A 93 19.56 8.65 -7.60
C ARG A 93 19.63 10.12 -7.99
N ALA A 94 20.82 10.67 -8.21
CA ALA A 94 20.99 12.08 -8.58
C ALA A 94 20.28 12.44 -9.89
N SER A 95 20.30 11.55 -10.89
CA SER A 95 19.59 11.77 -12.16
C SER A 95 18.08 11.84 -11.96
N LEU A 96 17.49 10.89 -11.23
CA LEU A 96 16.05 10.83 -11.00
C LEU A 96 15.56 11.90 -10.03
N GLU A 97 16.41 12.32 -9.09
CA GLU A 97 16.17 13.45 -8.19
C GLU A 97 16.09 14.77 -8.96
N ALA A 98 17.01 14.99 -9.92
CA ALA A 98 16.98 16.17 -10.79
C ALA A 98 15.73 16.25 -11.67
N GLU A 99 15.13 15.10 -12.00
CA GLU A 99 13.84 14.99 -12.69
C GLU A 99 12.63 15.14 -11.75
N GLY A 100 12.83 15.25 -10.43
CA GLY A 100 11.77 15.41 -9.43
C GLY A 100 10.98 14.13 -9.14
N LEU A 101 11.50 12.93 -9.46
CA LEU A 101 10.76 11.68 -9.27
C LEU A 101 10.57 11.32 -7.78
N PHE A 102 11.33 11.92 -6.87
CA PHE A 102 11.22 11.65 -5.43
C PHE A 102 10.34 12.66 -4.68
N GLU A 103 9.77 13.64 -5.38
CA GLU A 103 8.97 14.71 -4.77
C GLU A 103 7.75 14.15 -4.02
N GLN A 104 7.55 14.63 -2.80
CA GLN A 104 6.47 14.15 -1.93
C GLN A 104 5.09 14.46 -2.51
N GLU A 105 4.96 15.55 -3.28
CA GLU A 105 3.72 15.97 -3.95
C GLU A 105 3.23 14.97 -5.01
N ARG A 106 4.14 14.15 -5.56
CA ARG A 106 3.78 13.09 -6.49
C ARG A 106 3.16 11.88 -5.81
N LYS A 107 3.44 11.69 -4.51
CA LYS A 107 3.06 10.47 -3.78
C LYS A 107 1.57 10.46 -3.48
N ARG A 108 0.91 9.37 -3.86
CA ARG A 108 -0.52 9.16 -3.71
C ARG A 108 -0.85 8.54 -2.35
N PRO A 109 -1.92 8.97 -1.68
CA PRO A 109 -2.35 8.34 -0.44
C PRO A 109 -2.87 6.92 -0.69
N LEU A 110 -2.61 6.01 0.25
CA LEU A 110 -3.14 4.65 0.18
C LEU A 110 -4.67 4.64 0.39
N PRO A 111 -5.43 3.82 -0.37
CA PRO A 111 -6.85 3.64 -0.13
C PRO A 111 -7.04 3.00 1.25
N ARG A 112 -7.99 3.53 2.03
CA ARG A 112 -8.23 3.00 3.39
C ARG A 112 -8.79 1.58 3.38
N PHE A 113 -9.57 1.20 2.38
CA PHE A 113 -10.18 -0.13 2.27
C PHE A 113 -10.06 -0.65 0.83
N PRO A 114 -8.88 -1.10 0.39
CA PRO A 114 -8.72 -1.65 -0.94
C PRO A 114 -9.54 -2.94 -1.09
N LYS A 115 -10.30 -3.04 -2.17
CA LYS A 115 -11.02 -4.24 -2.57
C LYS A 115 -10.08 -5.23 -3.25
N THR A 116 -9.13 -4.74 -4.05
CA THR A 116 -8.13 -5.55 -4.73
C THR A 116 -6.73 -5.00 -4.53
N VAL A 117 -5.81 -5.86 -4.09
CA VAL A 117 -4.37 -5.59 -4.00
C VAL A 117 -3.65 -6.33 -5.13
N GLY A 118 -2.86 -5.61 -5.92
CA GLY A 118 -1.93 -6.18 -6.89
C GLY A 118 -0.59 -6.51 -6.22
N VAL A 119 0.04 -7.63 -6.57
CA VAL A 119 1.35 -8.01 -6.04
C VAL A 119 2.29 -8.37 -7.19
N VAL A 120 3.41 -7.66 -7.30
CA VAL A 120 4.52 -7.95 -8.21
C VAL A 120 5.64 -8.60 -7.40
N THR A 121 5.86 -9.89 -7.63
CA THR A 121 6.91 -10.67 -6.95
C THR A 121 7.16 -12.00 -7.66
N SER A 122 8.14 -12.78 -7.19
CA SER A 122 8.35 -14.15 -7.66
C SER A 122 7.29 -15.10 -7.11
N LEU A 123 6.75 -15.99 -7.96
CA LEU A 123 5.75 -16.99 -7.57
C LEU A 123 6.30 -18.07 -6.63
N SER A 124 7.61 -18.29 -6.65
CA SER A 124 8.28 -19.31 -5.83
C SER A 124 8.89 -18.75 -4.54
N GLY A 125 8.77 -17.45 -4.30
CA GLY A 125 9.43 -16.76 -3.17
C GLY A 125 8.60 -16.72 -1.89
N ALA A 126 9.29 -16.71 -0.74
CA ALA A 126 8.66 -16.55 0.58
C ALA A 126 7.87 -15.24 0.72
N ALA A 127 8.31 -14.16 0.06
CA ALA A 127 7.64 -12.86 0.12
C ALA A 127 6.17 -12.91 -0.32
N LEU A 128 5.84 -13.70 -1.36
CA LEU A 128 4.46 -13.87 -1.76
C LEU A 128 3.63 -14.54 -0.66
N HIS A 129 4.20 -15.57 -0.03
CA HIS A 129 3.55 -16.27 1.07
C HIS A 129 3.30 -15.35 2.27
N ASP A 130 4.28 -14.52 2.62
CA ASP A 130 4.17 -13.54 3.70
C ASP A 130 3.06 -12.52 3.44
N VAL A 131 3.06 -11.91 2.25
CA VAL A 131 2.01 -10.96 1.83
C VAL A 131 0.62 -11.61 1.89
N LEU A 132 0.47 -12.80 1.31
CA LEU A 132 -0.82 -13.51 1.31
C LEU A 132 -1.27 -13.89 2.71
N THR A 133 -0.36 -14.28 3.59
CA THR A 133 -0.67 -14.66 4.98
C THR A 133 -1.16 -13.45 5.77
N VAL A 134 -0.49 -12.31 5.65
CA VAL A 134 -0.89 -11.06 6.29
C VAL A 134 -2.26 -10.60 5.79
N ILE A 135 -2.47 -10.54 4.47
CA ILE A 135 -3.74 -10.07 3.90
C ILE A 135 -4.88 -11.01 4.31
N ARG A 136 -4.70 -12.33 4.28
CA ARG A 136 -5.74 -13.29 4.73
C ARG A 136 -6.08 -13.13 6.21
N ARG A 137 -5.09 -12.83 7.05
CA ARG A 137 -5.30 -12.60 8.49
C ARG A 137 -6.05 -11.30 8.73
N ARG A 138 -5.57 -10.18 8.16
CA ARG A 138 -6.01 -8.82 8.48
C ARG A 138 -7.21 -8.35 7.65
N ALA A 139 -7.29 -8.73 6.37
CA ALA A 139 -8.34 -8.29 5.47
C ALA A 139 -8.79 -9.45 4.54
N PRO A 140 -9.43 -10.50 5.09
CA PRO A 140 -9.83 -11.68 4.32
C PRO A 140 -10.83 -11.40 3.18
N TRP A 141 -11.46 -10.21 3.17
CA TRP A 141 -12.35 -9.75 2.11
C TRP A 141 -11.61 -9.12 0.92
N THR A 142 -10.31 -8.82 1.05
CA THR A 142 -9.51 -8.18 0.00
C THR A 142 -9.03 -9.24 -0.99
N ARG A 143 -9.30 -9.02 -2.27
CA ARG A 143 -8.83 -9.86 -3.36
C ARG A 143 -7.36 -9.57 -3.65
N VAL A 144 -6.57 -10.61 -3.91
CA VAL A 144 -5.16 -10.44 -4.29
C VAL A 144 -4.96 -10.92 -5.73
N ILE A 145 -4.38 -10.08 -6.58
CA ILE A 145 -3.97 -10.41 -7.95
C ILE A 145 -2.45 -10.40 -8.01
N VAL A 146 -1.85 -11.51 -8.44
CA VAL A 146 -0.39 -11.66 -8.45
C VAL A 146 0.11 -11.68 -9.88
N ARG A 147 1.14 -10.88 -10.16
CA ARG A 147 1.93 -10.98 -11.40
C ARG A 147 3.31 -11.51 -11.03
N GLY A 148 3.57 -12.75 -11.43
CA GLY A 148 4.86 -13.39 -11.27
C GLY A 148 5.94 -12.73 -12.13
N THR A 149 7.07 -12.36 -11.52
CA THR A 149 8.25 -11.84 -12.23
C THR A 149 9.55 -12.39 -11.65
N ARG A 150 10.62 -12.33 -12.44
CA ARG A 150 11.97 -12.43 -11.89
C ARG A 150 12.26 -11.18 -11.05
N VAL A 151 12.74 -11.42 -9.83
CA VAL A 151 13.05 -10.37 -8.84
C VAL A 151 14.55 -10.18 -8.63
N GLN A 152 15.37 -10.95 -9.35
CA GLN A 152 16.83 -10.89 -9.32
C GLN A 152 17.41 -11.46 -10.61
N GLY A 153 18.66 -11.11 -10.91
CA GLY A 153 19.38 -11.58 -12.10
C GLY A 153 19.05 -10.81 -13.38
N GLU A 154 19.67 -11.22 -14.48
CA GLU A 154 19.61 -10.55 -15.77
C GLU A 154 18.17 -10.48 -16.32
N GLY A 155 17.71 -9.26 -16.64
CA GLY A 155 16.37 -9.00 -17.18
C GLY A 155 15.26 -8.86 -16.12
N ALA A 156 15.56 -9.00 -14.83
CA ALA A 156 14.58 -8.84 -13.75
C ALA A 156 13.99 -7.42 -13.72
N SER A 157 14.80 -6.38 -13.88
CA SER A 157 14.34 -4.98 -13.88
C SER A 157 13.28 -4.70 -14.95
N SER A 158 13.48 -5.21 -16.17
CA SER A 158 12.53 -5.08 -17.28
C SER A 158 11.23 -5.84 -17.02
N GLU A 159 11.30 -7.04 -16.44
CA GLU A 159 10.11 -7.81 -16.07
C GLU A 159 9.32 -7.16 -14.94
N ILE A 160 10.01 -6.62 -13.92
CA ILE A 160 9.38 -5.87 -12.82
C ILE A 160 8.67 -4.65 -13.38
N ALA A 161 9.35 -3.83 -14.21
CA ALA A 161 8.76 -2.65 -14.83
C ALA A 161 7.50 -2.99 -15.63
N SER A 162 7.59 -4.01 -16.50
CA SER A 162 6.43 -4.48 -17.28
C SER A 162 5.28 -4.97 -16.39
N ALA A 163 5.57 -5.67 -15.30
CA ALA A 163 4.53 -6.14 -14.38
C ALA A 163 3.86 -4.99 -13.62
N VAL A 164 4.62 -3.96 -13.23
CA VAL A 164 4.09 -2.74 -12.62
C VAL A 164 3.16 -2.03 -13.61
N GLU A 165 3.56 -1.86 -14.86
CA GLU A 165 2.72 -1.24 -15.90
C GLU A 165 1.43 -2.02 -16.16
N VAL A 166 1.53 -3.34 -16.27
CA VAL A 166 0.37 -4.23 -16.50
C VAL A 166 -0.61 -4.17 -15.33
N LEU A 167 -0.15 -4.37 -14.10
CA LEU A 167 -1.06 -4.34 -12.94
C LEU A 167 -1.57 -2.92 -12.66
N GLY A 168 -0.74 -1.90 -12.87
CA GLY A 168 -1.14 -0.50 -12.70
C GLY A 168 -2.27 -0.09 -13.63
N SER A 169 -2.33 -0.63 -14.85
CA SER A 169 -3.38 -0.38 -15.83
C SER A 169 -4.57 -1.36 -15.77
N THR A 170 -4.52 -2.37 -14.89
CA THR A 170 -5.56 -3.39 -14.77
C THR A 170 -6.63 -2.97 -13.76
N ASP A 171 -7.85 -2.72 -14.26
CA ASP A 171 -9.03 -2.57 -13.39
C ASP A 171 -9.49 -3.95 -12.87
N PRO A 172 -9.96 -4.10 -11.61
CA PRO A 172 -10.07 -3.09 -10.56
C PRO A 172 -9.03 -3.29 -9.44
N ILE A 173 -7.75 -2.96 -9.70
CA ILE A 173 -6.68 -2.96 -8.67
C ILE A 173 -6.61 -1.58 -8.00
N ASP A 174 -6.68 -1.54 -6.68
CA ASP A 174 -6.72 -0.28 -5.92
C ASP A 174 -5.32 0.16 -5.42
N VAL A 175 -4.43 -0.80 -5.19
CA VAL A 175 -3.06 -0.57 -4.68
C VAL A 175 -2.15 -1.70 -5.15
N LEU A 176 -0.89 -1.37 -5.44
CA LEU A 176 0.13 -2.30 -5.87
C LEU A 176 1.18 -2.50 -4.78
N ILE A 177 1.61 -3.73 -4.55
CA ILE A 177 2.77 -4.07 -3.71
C ILE A 177 3.86 -4.63 -4.63
N VAL A 178 5.01 -3.97 -4.67
CA VAL A 178 6.22 -4.49 -5.32
C VAL A 178 7.13 -5.02 -4.23
N THR A 179 7.46 -6.30 -4.27
CA THR A 179 8.15 -6.94 -3.14
C THR A 179 9.06 -8.09 -3.56
N ARG A 180 10.06 -8.34 -2.72
CA ARG A 180 11.01 -9.44 -2.83
C ARG A 180 11.25 -10.02 -1.43
N GLY A 181 11.61 -11.30 -1.36
CA GLY A 181 12.18 -11.87 -0.13
C GLY A 181 13.61 -11.39 0.13
N GLY A 182 14.25 -11.93 1.17
CA GLY A 182 15.65 -11.63 1.48
C GLY A 182 16.63 -11.98 0.35
N GLY A 183 17.86 -11.45 0.46
CA GLY A 183 18.96 -11.69 -0.48
C GLY A 183 20.08 -10.67 -0.30
N SER A 184 21.16 -10.81 -1.08
CA SER A 184 22.29 -9.86 -0.99
C SER A 184 21.95 -8.53 -1.67
N VAL A 185 22.77 -7.51 -1.43
CA VAL A 185 22.64 -6.16 -2.04
C VAL A 185 22.70 -6.25 -3.57
N GLU A 186 23.55 -7.13 -4.12
CA GLU A 186 23.67 -7.34 -5.56
C GLU A 186 22.37 -7.87 -6.16
N ASP A 187 21.68 -8.75 -5.45
CA ASP A 187 20.41 -9.27 -5.92
C ASP A 187 19.27 -8.23 -5.86
N LEU A 188 19.40 -7.17 -5.04
CA LEU A 188 18.43 -6.07 -4.96
C LEU A 188 18.60 -5.07 -6.11
N TRP A 189 19.67 -5.18 -6.90
CA TRP A 189 20.00 -4.18 -7.91
C TRP A 189 18.91 -3.97 -8.96
N ALA A 190 18.13 -5.00 -9.28
CA ALA A 190 17.02 -4.90 -10.23
C ALA A 190 16.01 -3.79 -9.85
N PHE A 191 15.89 -3.45 -8.56
CA PHE A 191 15.01 -2.40 -8.04
C PHE A 191 15.68 -1.01 -7.98
N ASN A 192 16.97 -0.93 -8.27
CA ASN A 192 17.72 0.32 -8.40
C ASN A 192 17.79 0.81 -9.86
N GLU A 193 17.36 0.01 -10.83
CA GLU A 193 17.41 0.42 -12.24
C GLU A 193 16.34 1.46 -12.58
N GLU A 194 16.70 2.39 -13.47
CA GLU A 194 15.83 3.49 -13.89
C GLU A 194 14.49 3.01 -14.47
N VAL A 195 14.48 1.88 -15.19
CA VAL A 195 13.25 1.35 -15.81
C VAL A 195 12.20 1.01 -14.76
N VAL A 196 12.60 0.49 -13.60
CA VAL A 196 11.68 0.18 -12.49
C VAL A 196 11.21 1.47 -11.83
N ALA A 197 12.14 2.40 -11.56
CA ALA A 197 11.82 3.71 -11.01
C ALA A 197 10.78 4.45 -11.86
N ARG A 198 10.96 4.49 -13.19
CA ARG A 198 10.05 5.14 -14.13
C ARG A 198 8.69 4.44 -14.19
N ALA A 199 8.66 3.11 -14.20
CA ALA A 199 7.41 2.36 -14.17
C ALA A 199 6.59 2.63 -12.89
N ILE A 200 7.24 2.66 -11.72
CA ILE A 200 6.58 3.00 -10.45
C ILE A 200 6.07 4.44 -10.49
N ALA A 201 6.91 5.39 -10.93
CA ALA A 201 6.53 6.79 -11.04
C ALA A 201 5.31 7.03 -11.95
N GLN A 202 5.18 6.26 -13.04
CA GLN A 202 4.10 6.40 -14.02
C GLN A 202 2.87 5.55 -13.71
N CYS A 203 2.95 4.63 -12.75
CA CYS A 203 1.82 3.81 -12.32
C CYS A 203 0.64 4.72 -11.91
N PRO A 204 -0.61 4.49 -12.37
CA PRO A 204 -1.74 5.37 -12.08
C PRO A 204 -2.36 5.13 -10.69
N ILE A 205 -2.06 3.98 -10.06
CA ILE A 205 -2.51 3.59 -8.72
C ILE A 205 -1.36 3.68 -7.71
N PRO A 206 -1.64 3.82 -6.40
CA PRO A 206 -0.58 3.87 -5.40
C PRO A 206 0.25 2.57 -5.35
N VAL A 207 1.56 2.73 -5.22
CA VAL A 207 2.55 1.66 -5.17
C VAL A 207 3.26 1.65 -3.82
N ILE A 208 3.28 0.47 -3.19
CA ILE A 208 4.03 0.18 -1.99
C ILE A 208 5.28 -0.58 -2.40
N SER A 209 6.46 -0.03 -2.10
CA SER A 209 7.71 -0.78 -2.21
C SER A 209 7.99 -1.49 -0.90
N ALA A 210 8.07 -2.82 -0.94
CA ALA A 210 8.37 -3.70 0.17
C ALA A 210 9.57 -4.59 -0.16
N VAL A 211 10.66 -3.95 -0.58
CA VAL A 211 11.88 -4.58 -1.11
C VAL A 211 13.08 -4.35 -0.20
N GLY A 212 13.32 -3.09 0.18
CA GLY A 212 14.44 -2.73 1.04
C GLY A 212 14.25 -3.19 2.49
N HIS A 213 15.34 -3.56 3.15
CA HIS A 213 15.37 -3.72 4.62
C HIS A 213 15.64 -2.37 5.28
N GLU A 214 15.65 -2.29 6.62
CA GLU A 214 15.86 -1.03 7.34
C GLU A 214 17.17 -0.31 6.93
N VAL A 215 18.21 -1.07 6.56
CA VAL A 215 19.56 -0.57 6.25
C VAL A 215 19.76 -0.26 4.75
N ASP A 216 19.04 -0.96 3.86
CA ASP A 216 19.28 -0.92 2.41
C ASP A 216 18.09 -0.31 1.67
N VAL A 217 18.08 1.02 1.52
CA VAL A 217 17.06 1.75 0.74
C VAL A 217 17.36 1.63 -0.75
N THR A 218 16.40 1.16 -1.53
CA THR A 218 16.47 1.06 -2.98
C THR A 218 15.88 2.29 -3.68
N ILE A 219 16.16 2.49 -4.97
CA ILE A 219 15.55 3.57 -5.74
C ILE A 219 14.04 3.37 -5.87
N ALA A 220 13.58 2.12 -6.03
CA ALA A 220 12.15 1.80 -5.97
C ALA A 220 11.49 2.30 -4.68
N ASP A 221 12.17 2.18 -3.53
CA ASP A 221 11.66 2.69 -2.25
C ASP A 221 11.53 4.21 -2.20
N LEU A 222 12.44 4.93 -2.89
CA LEU A 222 12.42 6.39 -2.95
C LEU A 222 11.26 6.91 -3.81
N VAL A 223 11.02 6.25 -4.95
CA VAL A 223 9.97 6.64 -5.91
C VAL A 223 8.57 6.20 -5.47
N ALA A 224 8.45 5.06 -4.77
CA ALA A 224 7.17 4.53 -4.34
C ALA A 224 6.41 5.51 -3.42
N ASP A 225 5.09 5.41 -3.46
CA ASP A 225 4.19 6.23 -2.66
C ASP A 225 4.36 5.92 -1.16
N VAL A 226 4.55 4.64 -0.84
CA VAL A 226 4.85 4.17 0.52
C VAL A 226 5.99 3.16 0.48
N ARG A 227 6.96 3.33 1.38
CA ARG A 227 8.02 2.36 1.65
C ARG A 227 7.63 1.48 2.83
N ALA A 228 7.87 0.18 2.72
CA ALA A 228 7.77 -0.79 3.79
C ALA A 228 9.08 -1.61 3.90
N PRO A 229 9.55 -1.91 5.12
CA PRO A 229 10.85 -2.59 5.32
C PRO A 229 10.82 -4.10 5.06
N THR A 230 9.64 -4.70 4.92
CA THR A 230 9.47 -6.15 4.69
C THR A 230 8.22 -6.43 3.86
N PRO A 231 8.12 -7.58 3.18
CA PRO A 231 6.89 -8.00 2.48
C PRO A 231 5.66 -7.95 3.40
N SER A 232 5.79 -8.47 4.63
CA SER A 232 4.73 -8.44 5.64
C SER A 232 4.31 -7.01 5.98
N ALA A 233 5.27 -6.11 6.24
CA ALA A 233 4.97 -4.71 6.53
C ALA A 233 4.31 -4.00 5.33
N GLY A 234 4.66 -4.37 4.10
CA GLY A 234 4.02 -3.86 2.89
C GLY A 234 2.55 -4.27 2.81
N ALA A 235 2.26 -5.53 3.12
CA ALA A 235 0.89 -6.03 3.24
C ALA A 235 0.12 -5.35 4.38
N GLU A 236 0.76 -5.11 5.52
CA GLU A 236 0.17 -4.41 6.66
C GLU A 236 -0.13 -2.94 6.37
N ALA A 237 0.69 -2.27 5.56
CA ALA A 237 0.44 -0.91 5.10
C ALA A 237 -0.70 -0.85 4.07
N ALA A 238 -0.84 -1.89 3.23
CA ALA A 238 -1.86 -1.94 2.19
C ALA A 238 -3.28 -2.10 2.75
N VAL A 239 -3.48 -2.87 3.82
CA VAL A 239 -4.82 -3.26 4.30
C VAL A 239 -5.06 -2.89 5.76
N GLN A 240 -6.33 -2.68 6.12
CA GLN A 240 -6.73 -2.46 7.51
C GLN A 240 -6.86 -3.77 8.27
N ASP A 241 -6.69 -3.66 9.58
CA ASP A 241 -6.85 -4.78 10.49
C ASP A 241 -8.32 -5.14 10.72
N LYS A 242 -8.65 -6.43 10.64
CA LYS A 242 -10.00 -6.93 10.86
C LYS A 242 -10.48 -6.65 12.26
N GLU A 243 -9.63 -6.83 13.26
CA GLU A 243 -10.00 -6.62 14.65
C GLU A 243 -10.36 -5.14 14.88
N VAL A 244 -9.59 -4.21 14.28
CA VAL A 244 -9.87 -2.77 14.31
C VAL A 244 -11.20 -2.44 13.61
N VAL A 245 -11.45 -3.03 12.44
CA VAL A 245 -12.71 -2.80 11.72
C VAL A 245 -13.91 -3.34 12.50
N GLN A 246 -13.77 -4.50 13.16
CA GLN A 246 -14.81 -5.07 14.00
C GLN A 246 -15.11 -4.19 15.22
N GLU A 247 -14.08 -3.68 15.89
CA GLU A 247 -14.24 -2.76 17.02
C GLU A 247 -14.95 -1.47 16.59
N MET A 248 -14.53 -0.87 15.47
CA MET A 248 -15.19 0.31 14.90
C MET A 248 -16.67 0.07 14.60
N LEU A 249 -17.00 -1.12 14.08
CA LEU A 249 -18.38 -1.50 13.76
C LEU A 249 -19.23 -1.67 15.03
N GLU A 250 -18.69 -2.30 16.08
CA GLU A 250 -19.40 -2.47 17.35
C GLU A 250 -19.62 -1.14 18.06
N ILE A 251 -18.62 -0.25 18.09
CA ILE A 251 -18.78 1.11 18.63
C ILE A 251 -19.88 1.86 17.87
N SER A 252 -19.85 1.79 16.54
CA SER A 252 -20.86 2.43 15.69
C SER A 252 -22.26 1.85 15.93
N ARG A 253 -22.37 0.53 16.08
CA ARG A 253 -23.61 -0.19 16.39
C ARG A 253 -24.19 0.23 17.75
N LEU A 254 -23.36 0.31 18.79
CA LEU A 254 -23.77 0.77 20.12
C LEU A 254 -24.23 2.23 20.10
N ARG A 255 -23.52 3.10 19.35
CA ARG A 255 -23.89 4.50 19.18
C ARG A 255 -25.24 4.67 18.47
N VAL A 256 -25.48 3.91 17.40
CA VAL A 256 -26.79 3.93 16.71
C VAL A 256 -27.90 3.46 17.66
N ARG A 257 -27.67 2.40 18.43
CA ARG A 257 -28.65 1.90 19.42
C ARG A 257 -28.98 2.94 20.50
N SER A 258 -27.97 3.61 21.07
CA SER A 258 -28.21 4.61 22.11
C SER A 258 -28.95 5.83 21.57
N LEU A 259 -28.62 6.28 20.36
CA LEU A 259 -29.33 7.37 19.70
C LEU A 259 -30.79 7.00 19.42
N LEU A 260 -31.06 5.80 18.90
CA LEU A 260 -32.42 5.32 18.67
C LEU A 260 -33.22 5.23 19.97
N ALA A 261 -32.63 4.68 21.04
CA ALA A 261 -33.28 4.61 22.35
C ALA A 261 -33.61 6.01 22.89
N ALA A 262 -32.68 6.97 22.77
CA ALA A 262 -32.91 8.35 23.21
C ALA A 262 -33.98 9.07 22.37
N VAL A 263 -34.09 8.79 21.07
CA VAL A 263 -35.15 9.32 20.22
C VAL A 263 -36.50 8.73 20.62
N LEU A 264 -36.59 7.41 20.79
CA LEU A 264 -37.82 6.74 21.20
C LEU A 264 -38.28 7.20 22.59
N SER A 265 -37.37 7.32 23.56
CA SER A 265 -37.69 7.80 24.89
C SER A 265 -38.26 9.22 24.87
N ARG A 266 -37.66 10.14 24.10
CA ARG A 266 -38.17 11.52 23.96
C ARG A 266 -39.54 11.58 23.29
N ARG A 267 -39.77 10.73 22.29
CA ARG A 267 -41.09 10.64 21.63
C ARG A 267 -42.14 10.07 22.56
N HIS A 268 -41.79 9.06 23.36
CA HIS A 268 -42.67 8.49 24.36
C HIS A 268 -43.05 9.52 25.43
N GLU A 269 -42.06 10.24 25.98
CA GLU A 269 -42.30 11.31 26.96
C GLU A 269 -43.18 12.43 26.38
N ALA A 270 -42.94 12.86 25.14
CA ALA A 270 -43.77 13.86 24.48
C ALA A 270 -45.23 13.39 24.28
N LEU A 271 -45.43 12.11 23.92
CA LEU A 271 -46.76 11.52 23.82
C LEU A 271 -47.45 11.44 25.19
N GLU A 272 -46.74 11.04 26.24
CA GLU A 272 -47.30 11.01 27.59
C GLU A 272 -47.70 12.42 28.06
N VAL A 273 -46.85 13.42 27.87
CA VAL A 273 -47.14 14.82 28.20
C VAL A 273 -48.35 15.32 27.42
N GLY A 274 -48.40 15.07 26.11
CA GLY A 274 -49.55 15.43 25.27
C GLY A 274 -50.84 14.74 25.70
N THR A 275 -50.78 13.44 26.02
CA THR A 275 -51.93 12.64 26.46
C THR A 275 -52.44 13.11 27.82
N ARG A 276 -51.54 13.37 28.78
CA ARG A 276 -51.90 13.95 30.09
C ARG A 276 -52.50 15.36 29.93
N GLY A 277 -51.96 16.17 29.01
CA GLY A 277 -52.49 17.48 28.67
C GLY A 277 -53.92 17.40 28.14
N LEU A 278 -54.19 16.48 27.20
CA LEU A 278 -55.53 16.22 26.67
C LEU A 278 -56.50 15.77 27.77
N HIS A 279 -56.10 14.81 28.63
CA HIS A 279 -56.95 14.36 29.73
C HIS A 279 -57.30 15.48 30.71
N ARG A 280 -56.37 16.40 31.00
CA ARG A 280 -56.65 17.58 31.84
C ARG A 280 -57.56 18.59 31.17
N ALA A 281 -57.40 18.83 29.86
CA ALA A 281 -58.20 19.80 29.12
C ALA A 281 -59.60 19.27 28.72
N ALA A 282 -59.78 17.95 28.64
CA ALA A 282 -61.03 17.33 28.19
C ALA A 282 -62.27 17.75 29.00
N PRO A 283 -62.25 17.80 30.35
CA PRO A 283 -63.39 18.29 31.12
C PRO A 283 -63.78 19.73 30.76
N ASP A 284 -62.80 20.62 30.61
CA ASP A 284 -63.05 22.04 30.29
C ASP A 284 -63.57 22.22 28.87
N LEU A 285 -63.15 21.36 27.93
CA LEU A 285 -63.69 21.34 26.57
C LEU A 285 -65.12 20.79 26.52
N ILE A 286 -65.45 19.77 27.33
CA ILE A 286 -66.75 19.07 27.33
C ILE A 286 -67.82 19.83 28.13
N ARG A 287 -67.42 20.52 29.20
CA ARG A 287 -68.33 21.19 30.14
C ARG A 287 -69.28 22.21 29.49
N PRO A 288 -68.86 23.08 28.55
CA PRO A 288 -69.77 24.00 27.87
C PRO A 288 -70.82 23.30 26.99
N GLN A 289 -70.46 22.20 26.33
CA GLN A 289 -71.42 21.45 25.52
C GLN A 289 -72.43 20.71 26.41
N ARG A 290 -71.99 20.13 27.53
CA ARG A 290 -72.89 19.58 28.55
C ARG A 290 -73.87 20.62 29.07
N GLN A 291 -73.38 21.80 29.48
CA GLN A 291 -74.26 22.88 29.95
C GLN A 291 -75.27 23.33 28.87
N THR A 292 -74.86 23.37 27.60
CA THR A 292 -75.77 23.69 26.49
C THR A 292 -76.86 22.62 26.34
N LEU A 293 -76.49 21.34 26.43
CA LEU A 293 -77.41 20.21 26.37
C LEU A 293 -78.39 20.22 27.55
N ASP A 294 -77.90 20.47 28.77
CA ASP A 294 -78.71 20.55 29.99
C ASP A 294 -79.76 21.66 29.86
N ARG A 295 -79.34 22.86 29.43
CA ARG A 295 -80.27 24.00 29.19
C ARG A 295 -81.30 23.68 28.12
N ALA A 296 -80.92 23.00 27.04
CA ALA A 296 -81.84 22.60 26.00
C ALA A 296 -82.87 21.58 26.53
N THR A 297 -82.41 20.64 27.37
CA THR A 297 -83.25 19.62 28.01
C THR A 297 -84.26 20.26 28.97
N ASP A 298 -83.81 21.13 29.88
CA ASP A 298 -84.67 21.86 30.81
C ASP A 298 -85.74 22.67 30.07
N ARG A 299 -85.35 23.34 28.97
CA ARG A 299 -86.28 24.11 28.14
C ARG A 299 -87.33 23.20 27.52
N LEU A 300 -86.92 22.05 26.97
CA LEU A 300 -87.81 21.09 26.33
C LEU A 300 -88.79 20.49 27.35
N GLU A 301 -88.33 20.12 28.55
CA GLU A 301 -89.18 19.68 29.64
C GLU A 301 -90.19 20.75 30.06
N SER A 302 -89.74 21.99 30.21
CA SER A 302 -90.62 23.09 30.64
C SER A 302 -91.76 23.35 29.64
N VAL A 303 -91.46 23.30 28.34
CA VAL A 303 -92.44 23.46 27.25
C VAL A 303 -93.40 22.28 27.24
N THR A 304 -92.88 21.06 27.40
CA THR A 304 -93.70 19.84 27.43
C THR A 304 -94.67 19.85 28.61
N ARG A 305 -94.22 20.20 29.81
CA ARG A 305 -95.10 20.33 30.99
C ARG A 305 -96.18 21.38 30.77
N ARG A 306 -95.84 22.53 30.19
CA ARG A 306 -96.81 23.59 29.87
C ARG A 306 -97.87 23.13 28.87
N LEU A 307 -97.47 22.39 27.84
CA LEU A 307 -98.39 21.83 26.85
C LEU A 307 -99.36 20.82 27.48
N ILE A 308 -98.84 19.90 28.30
CA ILE A 308 -99.65 18.91 29.03
C ILE A 308 -100.63 19.61 30.00
N SER A 309 -100.18 20.62 30.75
CA SER A 309 -101.06 21.38 31.64
C SER A 309 -102.14 22.13 30.88
N HIS A 310 -101.80 22.75 29.74
CA HIS A 310 -102.79 23.42 28.89
C HIS A 310 -103.82 22.46 28.33
N GLN A 311 -103.42 21.27 27.86
CA GLN A 311 -104.36 20.26 27.38
C GLN A 311 -105.27 19.74 28.49
N ARG A 312 -104.77 19.57 29.71
CA ARG A 312 -105.59 19.17 30.87
C ARG A 312 -106.66 20.20 31.20
N VAL A 313 -106.31 21.48 31.21
CA VAL A 313 -107.27 22.58 31.46
C VAL A 313 -108.34 22.61 30.36
N ARG A 314 -107.95 22.39 29.10
CA ARG A 314 -108.86 22.36 27.95
C ARG A 314 -109.79 21.13 27.89
N LEU A 315 -109.47 20.06 28.62
CA LEU A 315 -110.27 18.85 28.75
C LEU A 315 -111.17 18.86 30.00
N SER A 316 -110.96 19.82 30.90
CA SER A 316 -111.78 20.05 32.11
C SER A 316 -112.83 21.15 31.93
N GLU A 317 -112.83 21.84 30.79
CA GLU A 317 -113.94 22.64 30.26
C GLU A 317 -114.79 21.79 29.31
#